data_AF-A0A2V9VLM4-F1
#
_entry.id   AF-A0A2V9VLM4-F1
#
_cell.length_a   1.000
_cell.length_b   1.000
_cell.length_c   1.000
_cell.angle_alpha   90.00
_cell.angle_beta   90.00
_cell.angle_gamma   90.00
#
_symmetry.space_group_name_H-M   'P 1'
#
loop_
_entity.id
_entity.type
_entity.pdbx_description
1 polymer ?
#
loop_
_entity_poly.entity_id
_entity_poly.type
_entity_poly.pdbx_seq_one_letter_code
_entity_poly.pdbx_strand_id
1 'polypeptide(L)'
;MLRFTIPMISRISCEGSQAASKAAVSLLIGSAGGLVKYLPASLAVSPPQVVLSKGQKMQLRAYKYLSTGTAKDVTNSSTWTSVEPTIATVTRTGVVTMKATGSALIVATYNGQPGYGTVWNKFTPFISVPPGNASFGKIEHVVFIVKENRSFDQYFGTYPGANGATTATLSTGQVIPLGHTPDKGQHDIAHDWTSSHGNVDGGRMDRFDLENMCSVGGDNLCLSQMQQSDIPNYWSYAQHYALSDATFSSIESGSYPAHLLLVSGTNQTTIDNPRSALSGQWGCDAVAGTNVPAMDTNYVVSAVFPCFSATTLGDLADSAGVSWKAYTSLSSDSGYIYNPYRSFSNIFNSIDWTTKVVSESNWRETCRL
;
A
#
# COMPACT_ATOMS: atom_id res chain seq x y z
N MET A 1 -0.29 13.00 1.35
CA MET A 1 0.32 11.91 0.55
C MET A 1 1.07 11.01 1.52
N LEU A 2 0.52 9.84 1.86
CA LEU A 2 1.19 8.91 2.79
C LEU A 2 2.47 8.37 2.16
N ARG A 3 3.60 8.59 2.82
CA ARG A 3 4.89 8.01 2.46
C ARG A 3 5.01 6.68 3.18
N PHE A 4 4.92 5.57 2.44
CA PHE A 4 5.25 4.25 2.97
C PHE A 4 6.68 3.91 2.58
N THR A 5 7.41 3.30 3.53
CA THR A 5 8.80 2.92 3.32
C THR A 5 8.85 1.64 2.47
N ILE A 6 9.23 1.73 1.19
CA ILE A 6 9.69 0.57 0.40
C ILE A 6 11.23 0.57 0.35
N PRO A 7 11.89 -0.54 -0.04
CA PRO A 7 13.05 -1.10 0.63
C PRO A 7 14.23 -0.13 0.67
N MET A 8 15.00 -0.18 1.74
CA MET A 8 16.39 0.25 1.64
C MET A 8 17.10 -0.63 0.61
N ILE A 9 17.59 -0.01 -0.46
CA ILE A 9 18.55 -0.63 -1.38
C ILE A 9 19.90 -0.58 -0.67
N SER A 10 20.19 -1.57 0.17
CA SER A 10 21.56 -1.75 0.66
C SER A 10 22.37 -2.47 -0.42
N ARG A 11 23.54 -1.94 -0.74
CA ARG A 11 24.54 -2.65 -1.55
C ARG A 11 25.10 -3.79 -0.71
N ILE A 12 24.51 -4.98 -0.82
CA ILE A 12 25.06 -6.19 -0.20
C ILE A 12 26.19 -6.66 -1.11
N SER A 13 27.43 -6.36 -0.72
CA SER A 13 28.61 -6.93 -1.37
C SER A 13 28.78 -8.36 -0.86
N CYS A 14 28.45 -9.35 -1.67
CA CYS A 14 28.99 -10.69 -1.49
C CYS A 14 30.46 -10.65 -1.91
N GLU A 15 31.37 -10.63 -0.94
CA GLU A 15 32.80 -10.78 -1.25
C GLU A 15 33.08 -12.25 -1.56
N GLY A 16 33.39 -12.56 -2.82
CA GLY A 16 34.06 -13.83 -3.12
C GLY A 16 33.74 -14.59 -4.41
N SER A 17 33.53 -13.97 -5.57
CA SER A 17 33.95 -14.63 -6.82
C SER A 17 34.16 -13.65 -7.98
N GLN A 18 35.35 -13.69 -8.58
CA GLN A 18 35.56 -13.20 -9.94
C GLN A 18 35.22 -14.34 -10.90
N ALA A 19 34.01 -14.35 -11.48
CA ALA A 19 33.72 -14.83 -12.84
C ALA A 19 32.22 -14.81 -13.17
N ALA A 20 31.91 -14.23 -14.33
CA ALA A 20 30.62 -14.16 -15.04
C ALA A 20 29.57 -13.20 -14.45
N SER A 21 29.45 -12.05 -15.12
CA SER A 21 28.36 -11.08 -15.00
C SER A 21 26.99 -11.76 -15.13
N LYS A 22 26.34 -12.03 -14.00
CA LYS A 22 24.94 -12.49 -13.99
C LYS A 22 24.19 -11.65 -12.98
N ALA A 23 23.26 -10.85 -13.50
CA ALA A 23 22.34 -10.10 -12.65
C ALA A 23 21.50 -11.07 -11.80
N ALA A 24 21.33 -10.80 -10.50
CA ALA A 24 20.38 -11.52 -9.66
C ALA A 24 19.43 -10.59 -8.92
N VAL A 25 18.14 -10.94 -8.91
CA VAL A 25 17.10 -10.25 -8.13
C VAL A 25 16.64 -11.13 -6.99
N SER A 26 16.68 -10.62 -5.77
CA SER A 26 16.18 -11.31 -4.58
C SER A 26 15.13 -10.47 -3.86
N LEU A 27 14.00 -11.08 -3.52
CA LEU A 27 12.93 -10.43 -2.75
C LEU A 27 12.79 -11.10 -1.39
N LEU A 28 12.91 -10.36 -0.29
CA LEU A 28 12.70 -10.80 1.08
C LEU A 28 11.44 -10.14 1.65
N ILE A 29 10.47 -10.92 2.11
CA ILE A 29 9.22 -10.40 2.66
C ILE A 29 9.10 -10.84 4.12
N GLY A 30 9.19 -9.89 5.06
CA GLY A 30 9.04 -10.14 6.49
C GLY A 30 7.56 -10.14 6.94
N SER A 31 7.25 -10.86 8.02
CA SER A 31 5.89 -10.94 8.59
C SER A 31 5.69 -10.01 9.79
N ALA A 32 4.53 -9.34 9.85
CA ALA A 32 3.97 -8.76 11.06
C ALA A 32 2.44 -8.68 10.90
N GLY A 33 1.68 -9.55 11.59
CA GLY A 33 0.22 -9.47 11.59
C GLY A 33 -0.47 -10.79 11.93
N GLY A 34 -1.54 -10.72 12.73
CA GLY A 34 -2.40 -11.88 13.00
C GLY A 34 -3.32 -12.19 11.81
N LEU A 35 -3.57 -13.47 11.57
CA LEU A 35 -4.47 -13.93 10.50
C LEU A 35 -5.93 -13.58 10.85
N VAL A 36 -6.53 -12.61 10.16
CA VAL A 36 -7.95 -12.25 10.36
C VAL A 36 -8.86 -13.09 9.46
N LYS A 37 -9.87 -13.73 10.05
CA LYS A 37 -10.84 -14.60 9.35
C LYS A 37 -11.79 -13.80 8.45
N TYR A 38 -12.23 -12.62 8.86
CA TYR A 38 -13.04 -11.71 8.06
C TYR A 38 -12.58 -10.27 8.30
N LEU A 39 -12.23 -9.55 7.25
CA LEU A 39 -12.06 -8.10 7.34
C LEU A 39 -13.43 -7.45 7.57
N PRO A 40 -13.50 -6.36 8.37
CA PRO A 40 -14.73 -5.63 8.57
C PRO A 40 -15.27 -5.13 7.23
N ALA A 41 -16.59 -5.05 7.12
CA ALA A 41 -17.22 -4.56 5.91
C ALA A 41 -16.88 -3.07 5.71
N SER A 42 -16.39 -2.68 4.54
CA SER A 42 -15.96 -1.31 4.19
C SER A 42 -16.88 -0.65 3.17
N LEU A 43 -16.72 0.66 2.94
CA LEU A 43 -17.47 1.42 1.93
C LEU A 43 -16.48 2.15 1.02
N ALA A 44 -16.39 1.74 -0.24
CA ALA A 44 -15.53 2.38 -1.23
C ALA A 44 -16.31 3.44 -2.01
N VAL A 45 -15.75 4.64 -2.15
CA VAL A 45 -16.21 5.63 -3.12
C VAL A 45 -15.35 5.53 -4.38
N SER A 46 -16.00 5.56 -5.54
CA SER A 46 -15.40 5.32 -6.84
C SER A 46 -15.87 6.36 -7.87
N PRO A 47 -14.99 7.02 -8.64
CA PRO A 47 -13.54 6.98 -8.51
C PRO A 47 -13.08 7.52 -7.14
N PRO A 48 -11.96 7.03 -6.60
CA PRO A 48 -11.45 7.50 -5.31
C PRO A 48 -10.88 8.92 -5.39
N GLN A 49 -10.34 9.29 -6.54
CA GLN A 49 -9.76 10.59 -6.79
C GLN A 49 -10.10 11.04 -8.21
N VAL A 50 -10.52 12.29 -8.36
CA VAL A 50 -10.83 12.86 -9.68
C VAL A 50 -10.29 14.28 -9.79
N VAL A 51 -9.83 14.64 -10.99
CA VAL A 51 -9.44 16.03 -11.29
C VAL A 51 -10.50 16.66 -12.17
N LEU A 52 -11.05 17.79 -11.70
CA LEU A 52 -12.12 18.51 -12.39
C LEU A 52 -11.77 20.01 -12.47
N SER A 53 -11.91 20.58 -13.66
CA SER A 53 -11.95 22.03 -13.84
C SER A 53 -13.24 22.60 -13.28
N LYS A 54 -13.23 23.88 -12.90
CA LYS A 54 -14.41 24.59 -12.40
C LYS A 54 -15.61 24.41 -13.36
N GLY A 55 -16.75 24.00 -12.81
CA GLY A 55 -17.98 23.73 -13.55
C GLY A 55 -18.11 22.29 -14.09
N GLN A 56 -17.02 21.53 -14.19
CA GLN A 56 -17.08 20.12 -14.57
C GLN A 56 -17.73 19.27 -13.48
N LYS A 57 -18.31 18.15 -13.92
CA LYS A 57 -19.03 17.20 -13.09
C LYS A 57 -18.50 15.80 -13.28
N MET A 58 -18.64 14.98 -12.24
CA MET A 58 -18.36 13.55 -12.29
C MET A 58 -19.41 12.80 -11.47
N GLN A 59 -19.79 11.60 -11.92
CA GLN A 59 -20.56 10.68 -11.10
C GLN A 59 -19.62 9.91 -10.19
N LEU A 60 -19.78 10.07 -8.87
CA LEU A 60 -19.18 9.18 -7.87
C LEU A 60 -20.19 8.10 -7.50
N ARG A 61 -19.71 6.90 -7.22
CA ARG A 61 -20.52 5.75 -6.78
C ARG A 61 -20.02 5.27 -5.43
N ALA A 62 -20.94 4.76 -4.61
CA ALA A 62 -20.62 4.17 -3.31
C ALA A 62 -20.88 2.66 -3.37
N TYR A 63 -19.84 1.87 -3.12
CA TYR A 63 -19.90 0.41 -3.14
C TYR A 63 -19.64 -0.15 -1.74
N LYS A 64 -20.67 -0.78 -1.17
CA LYS A 64 -20.56 -1.50 0.08
C LYS A 64 -19.88 -2.83 -0.18
N TYR A 65 -18.68 -3.00 0.36
CA TYR A 65 -18.00 -4.29 0.33
C TYR A 65 -18.38 -5.05 1.60
N LEU A 66 -19.03 -6.21 1.46
CA LEU A 66 -19.49 -7.04 2.58
C LEU A 66 -18.36 -7.94 3.10
N SER A 67 -18.42 -8.37 4.36
CA SER A 67 -17.44 -9.31 4.94
C SER A 67 -17.37 -10.64 4.18
N THR A 68 -18.43 -11.01 3.46
CA THR A 68 -18.49 -12.17 2.55
C THR A 68 -17.71 -11.97 1.25
N GLY A 69 -17.17 -10.77 1.02
CA GLY A 69 -16.39 -10.44 -0.17
C GLY A 69 -17.20 -10.06 -1.40
N THR A 70 -18.49 -9.71 -1.25
CA THR A 70 -19.33 -9.20 -2.35
C THR A 70 -19.40 -7.68 -2.31
N ALA A 71 -19.33 -7.02 -3.48
CA ALA A 71 -19.57 -5.59 -3.64
C ALA A 71 -21.05 -5.33 -3.99
N LYS A 72 -21.67 -4.35 -3.33
CA LYS A 72 -23.03 -3.89 -3.59
C LYS A 72 -23.04 -2.40 -3.85
N ASP A 73 -23.61 -1.97 -4.98
CA ASP A 73 -23.85 -0.54 -5.23
C ASP A 73 -24.92 -0.02 -4.26
N VAL A 74 -24.54 0.99 -3.48
CA VAL A 74 -25.38 1.68 -2.50
C VAL A 74 -25.42 3.19 -2.77
N THR A 75 -25.05 3.63 -3.98
CA THR A 75 -24.95 5.05 -4.36
C THR A 75 -26.23 5.83 -4.03
N ASN A 76 -27.39 5.31 -4.43
CA ASN A 76 -28.68 5.97 -4.22
C ASN A 76 -29.25 5.77 -2.80
N SER A 77 -28.66 4.88 -2.00
CA SER A 77 -29.04 4.64 -0.60
C SER A 77 -28.05 5.30 0.39
N SER A 78 -27.00 5.96 -0.12
CA SER A 78 -26.00 6.63 0.69
C SER A 78 -26.38 8.10 0.89
N THR A 79 -26.02 8.62 2.06
CA THR A 79 -26.01 10.07 2.29
C THR A 79 -24.69 10.64 1.80
N TRP A 80 -24.75 11.63 0.92
CA TRP A 80 -23.58 12.27 0.33
C TRP A 80 -23.36 13.66 0.92
N THR A 81 -22.12 13.95 1.31
CA THR A 81 -21.70 15.26 1.83
C THR A 81 -20.36 15.67 1.23
N SER A 82 -20.13 16.97 1.14
CA SER A 82 -18.82 17.55 0.84
C SER A 82 -18.33 18.27 2.08
N VAL A 83 -17.10 18.02 2.49
CA VAL A 83 -16.51 18.71 3.65
C VAL A 83 -16.19 20.18 3.29
N GLU A 84 -15.97 20.48 2.01
CA GLU A 84 -15.64 21.80 1.46
C GLU A 84 -16.63 22.18 0.35
N PRO A 85 -17.91 22.46 0.69
CA PRO A 85 -18.94 22.74 -0.30
C PRO A 85 -18.67 23.99 -1.15
N THR A 86 -17.80 24.89 -0.69
CA THR A 86 -17.33 26.06 -1.44
C THR A 86 -16.35 25.68 -2.57
N ILE A 87 -15.66 24.54 -2.46
CA ILE A 87 -14.69 24.02 -3.43
C ILE A 87 -15.34 23.01 -4.37
N ALA A 88 -16.12 22.05 -3.84
CA ALA A 88 -16.90 21.11 -4.64
C ALA A 88 -18.22 20.74 -3.93
N THR A 89 -19.30 20.58 -4.68
CA THR A 89 -20.61 20.17 -4.15
C THR A 89 -20.98 18.79 -4.67
N VAL A 90 -21.69 17.97 -3.89
CA VAL A 90 -22.19 16.66 -4.30
C VAL A 90 -23.71 16.60 -4.18
N THR A 91 -24.38 15.98 -5.16
CA THR A 91 -25.83 15.72 -5.10
C THR A 91 -26.16 14.51 -4.22
N ARG A 92 -27.44 14.33 -3.88
CA ARG A 92 -27.92 13.12 -3.15
C ARG A 92 -27.72 11.81 -3.93
N THR A 93 -27.44 11.89 -5.23
CA THR A 93 -27.16 10.75 -6.11
C THR A 93 -25.68 10.60 -6.44
N GLY A 94 -24.78 11.32 -5.77
CA GLY A 94 -23.33 11.19 -5.95
C GLY A 94 -22.73 11.98 -7.12
N VAL A 95 -23.46 12.91 -7.74
CA VAL A 95 -22.88 13.76 -8.80
C VAL A 95 -22.11 14.90 -8.14
N VAL A 96 -20.79 14.89 -8.27
CA VAL A 96 -19.93 15.98 -7.78
C VAL A 96 -19.77 17.05 -8.85
N THR A 97 -19.71 18.31 -8.44
CA THR A 97 -19.46 19.48 -9.30
C THR A 97 -18.36 20.32 -8.70
N MET A 98 -17.32 20.62 -9.49
CA MET A 98 -16.25 21.50 -9.06
C MET A 98 -16.68 22.97 -9.07
N LYS A 99 -16.41 23.71 -7.99
CA LYS A 99 -16.84 25.11 -7.79
C LYS A 99 -15.69 26.11 -7.77
N ALA A 100 -14.56 25.76 -7.16
CA ALA A 100 -13.42 26.66 -6.98
C ALA A 100 -12.08 25.94 -7.13
N THR A 101 -10.97 26.66 -7.00
CA THR A 101 -9.64 26.05 -6.91
C THR A 101 -9.45 25.42 -5.53
N GLY A 102 -8.69 24.33 -5.48
CA GLY A 102 -8.41 23.56 -4.27
C GLY A 102 -8.82 22.11 -4.44
N SER A 103 -9.11 21.45 -3.33
CA SER A 103 -9.58 20.08 -3.26
C SER A 103 -10.69 19.95 -2.23
N ALA A 104 -11.51 18.92 -2.39
CA ALA A 104 -12.60 18.62 -1.48
C ALA A 104 -12.73 17.12 -1.19
N LEU A 105 -12.93 16.77 0.07
CA LEU A 105 -13.30 15.43 0.50
C LEU A 105 -14.81 15.24 0.35
N ILE A 106 -15.20 14.27 -0.46
CA ILE A 106 -16.57 13.82 -0.60
C ILE A 106 -16.77 12.56 0.24
N VAL A 107 -17.80 12.58 1.09
CA VAL A 107 -18.12 11.48 2.00
C VAL A 107 -19.47 10.88 1.59
N ALA A 108 -19.47 9.58 1.29
CA ALA A 108 -20.68 8.77 1.23
C ALA A 108 -20.84 8.06 2.57
N THR A 109 -22.05 8.06 3.15
CA THR A 109 -22.36 7.31 4.38
C THR A 109 -23.51 6.35 4.12
N TYR A 110 -23.29 5.07 4.39
CA TYR A 110 -24.30 4.02 4.28
C TYR A 110 -24.35 3.24 5.60
N ASN A 111 -25.53 3.19 6.24
CA ASN A 111 -25.72 2.54 7.55
C ASN A 111 -24.68 2.94 8.61
N GLY A 112 -24.34 4.23 8.66
CA GLY A 112 -23.35 4.78 9.61
C GLY A 112 -21.88 4.55 9.23
N GLN A 113 -21.60 3.83 8.15
CA GLN A 113 -20.24 3.60 7.68
C GLN A 113 -19.85 4.58 6.58
N PRO A 114 -18.75 5.33 6.75
CA PRO A 114 -18.30 6.28 5.76
C PRO A 114 -17.44 5.63 4.67
N GLY A 115 -17.44 6.25 3.50
CA GLY A 115 -16.54 6.01 2.39
C GLY A 115 -16.13 7.34 1.78
N TYR A 116 -14.92 7.41 1.25
CA TYR A 116 -14.25 8.67 0.96
C TYR A 116 -13.75 8.73 -0.48
N GLY A 117 -13.96 9.87 -1.13
CA GLY A 117 -13.36 10.19 -2.42
C GLY A 117 -12.95 11.66 -2.48
N THR A 118 -11.84 11.97 -3.13
CA THR A 118 -11.33 13.34 -3.25
C THR A 118 -11.57 13.91 -4.63
N VAL A 119 -12.04 15.14 -4.69
CA VAL A 119 -12.08 15.94 -5.92
C VAL A 119 -11.00 17.01 -5.86
N TRP A 120 -10.15 17.05 -6.88
CA TRP A 120 -9.09 18.03 -7.05
C TRP A 120 -9.42 18.98 -8.18
N ASN A 121 -9.08 20.27 -8.04
CA ASN A 121 -9.09 21.17 -9.19
C ASN A 121 -7.95 20.85 -10.16
N LYS A 122 -6.80 20.52 -9.59
CA LYS A 122 -5.53 20.23 -10.27
C LYS A 122 -4.69 19.39 -9.32
N PHE A 123 -3.88 18.48 -9.85
CA PHE A 123 -2.80 17.89 -9.08
C PHE A 123 -1.62 18.86 -9.01
N THR A 124 -0.84 18.76 -7.94
CA THR A 124 0.49 19.35 -7.90
C THR A 124 1.39 18.51 -8.80
N PRO A 125 1.93 19.06 -9.90
CA PRO A 125 2.84 18.30 -10.75
C PRO A 125 4.12 17.99 -9.97
N PHE A 126 4.52 16.72 -9.94
CA PHE A 126 5.87 16.37 -9.57
C PHE A 126 6.79 16.70 -10.75
N ILE A 127 7.93 17.32 -10.47
CA ILE A 127 9.00 17.41 -11.46
C ILE A 127 9.52 15.98 -11.62
N SER A 128 9.12 15.30 -12.69
CA SER A 128 9.79 14.07 -13.07
C SER A 128 11.23 14.44 -13.38
N VAL A 129 12.15 13.91 -12.60
CA VAL A 129 13.55 13.85 -13.00
C VAL A 129 13.64 12.56 -13.79
N PRO A 130 13.70 12.60 -15.14
CA PRO A 130 13.94 11.38 -15.89
C PRO A 130 15.22 10.78 -15.31
N PRO A 131 15.27 9.45 -15.07
CA PRO A 131 16.56 8.85 -14.81
C PRO A 131 17.48 9.30 -15.95
N GLY A 132 18.65 9.83 -15.63
CA GLY A 132 19.66 10.13 -16.64
C GLY A 132 19.96 8.86 -17.45
N ASN A 133 20.83 8.93 -18.46
CA ASN A 133 21.38 7.72 -19.08
C ASN A 133 22.17 6.93 -18.02
N ALA A 134 21.46 6.13 -17.24
CA ALA A 134 22.00 5.27 -16.22
C ALA A 134 22.49 4.03 -16.94
N SER A 135 23.81 3.91 -17.07
CA SER A 135 24.40 2.58 -17.18
C SER A 135 24.00 1.81 -15.92
N PHE A 136 23.64 0.53 -16.06
CA PHE A 136 23.46 -0.39 -14.92
C PHE A 136 24.70 -0.48 -14.01
N GLY A 137 25.78 0.22 -14.36
CA GLY A 137 26.93 0.43 -13.51
C GLY A 137 27.62 -0.89 -13.21
N LYS A 138 28.05 -1.04 -11.96
CA LYS A 138 28.69 -2.25 -11.42
C LYS A 138 27.73 -3.05 -10.52
N ILE A 139 26.41 -2.93 -10.71
CA ILE A 139 25.42 -3.64 -9.87
C ILE A 139 25.07 -4.96 -10.53
N GLU A 140 25.54 -6.05 -9.95
CA GLU A 140 25.24 -7.42 -10.39
C GLU A 140 24.14 -8.07 -9.54
N HIS A 141 23.89 -7.58 -8.33
CA HIS A 141 22.85 -8.14 -7.47
C HIS A 141 21.97 -7.03 -6.91
N VAL A 142 20.66 -7.22 -7.02
CA VAL A 142 19.64 -6.35 -6.43
C VAL A 142 18.83 -7.16 -5.44
N VAL A 143 18.81 -6.70 -4.20
CA VAL A 143 18.04 -7.32 -3.12
C VAL A 143 16.98 -6.33 -2.65
N PHE A 144 15.72 -6.70 -2.81
CA PHE A 144 14.56 -5.99 -2.28
C PHE A 144 14.19 -6.59 -0.93
N ILE A 145 14.30 -5.80 0.15
CA ILE A 145 13.84 -6.20 1.49
C ILE A 145 12.53 -5.46 1.80
N VAL A 146 11.40 -6.15 1.61
CA VAL A 146 10.07 -5.58 1.78
C VAL A 146 9.59 -5.79 3.22
N LYS A 147 9.21 -4.67 3.84
CA LYS A 147 8.76 -4.55 5.22
C LYS A 147 7.30 -4.09 5.24
N GLU A 148 6.66 -4.29 6.39
CA GLU A 148 5.27 -3.93 6.67
C GLU A 148 5.15 -3.55 8.17
N ASN A 149 4.25 -2.67 8.62
CA ASN A 149 3.50 -1.61 7.93
C ASN A 149 3.93 -0.28 8.57
N ARG A 150 4.85 0.48 7.97
CA ARG A 150 5.44 1.67 8.60
C ARG A 150 5.57 2.83 7.63
N SER A 151 5.04 3.99 8.02
CA SER A 151 5.21 5.22 7.24
C SER A 151 6.63 5.76 7.38
N PHE A 152 7.05 6.60 6.42
CA PHE A 152 8.33 7.29 6.48
C PHE A 152 8.44 8.13 7.76
N ASP A 153 7.41 8.92 8.06
CA ASP A 153 7.41 9.79 9.24
C ASP A 153 7.50 8.99 10.53
N GLN A 154 6.96 7.77 10.58
CA GLN A 154 7.08 6.92 11.76
C GLN A 154 8.50 6.40 11.99
N TYR A 155 9.30 6.14 10.95
CA TYR A 155 10.68 5.65 11.11
C TYR A 155 11.74 6.77 11.09
N PHE A 156 11.55 7.76 10.24
CA PHE A 156 12.57 8.73 9.85
C PHE A 156 12.05 10.18 9.89
N GLY A 157 10.89 10.43 10.49
CA GLY A 157 10.35 11.79 10.58
C GLY A 157 11.28 12.78 11.30
N THR A 158 12.03 12.29 12.30
CA THR A 158 13.05 13.05 13.03
C THR A 158 14.47 12.91 12.46
N TYR A 159 14.65 12.21 11.33
CA TYR A 159 15.97 11.99 10.74
C TYR A 159 16.55 13.31 10.20
N PRO A 160 17.81 13.68 10.56
CA PRO A 160 18.39 14.95 10.15
C PRO A 160 18.43 15.13 8.62
N GLY A 161 17.83 16.21 8.13
CA GLY A 161 17.81 16.56 6.70
C GLY A 161 16.73 15.85 5.88
N ALA A 162 15.95 14.94 6.47
CA ALA A 162 14.80 14.35 5.80
C ALA A 162 13.61 15.33 5.77
N ASN A 163 12.80 15.24 4.72
CA ASN A 163 11.48 15.88 4.65
C ASN A 163 10.45 15.09 5.46
N GLY A 164 10.65 15.02 6.77
CA GLY A 164 9.77 14.33 7.72
C GLY A 164 8.84 15.30 8.48
N ALA A 165 7.62 14.86 8.77
CA ALA A 165 6.77 15.56 9.73
C ALA A 165 7.28 15.32 11.16
N THR A 166 7.07 16.26 12.08
CA THR A 166 7.29 16.06 13.54
C THR A 166 6.09 16.49 14.38
N THR A 167 5.05 16.98 13.71
CA THR A 167 3.77 17.41 14.27
C THR A 167 2.64 16.88 13.40
N ALA A 168 1.47 16.69 14.00
CA ALA A 168 0.22 16.40 13.28
C ALA A 168 -0.81 17.49 13.56
N THR A 169 -1.61 17.81 12.54
CA THR A 169 -2.86 18.56 12.70
C THR A 169 -3.97 17.56 12.95
N LEU A 170 -4.74 17.76 14.02
CA LEU A 170 -5.92 16.96 14.34
C LEU A 170 -7.14 17.48 13.57
N SER A 171 -8.20 16.68 13.52
CA SER A 171 -9.48 17.07 12.91
C SER A 171 -10.15 18.29 13.57
N THR A 172 -9.71 18.65 14.78
CA THR A 172 -10.10 19.86 15.51
C THR A 172 -9.35 21.11 15.05
N GLY A 173 -8.35 20.98 14.19
CA GLY A 173 -7.40 22.03 13.82
C GLY A 173 -6.25 22.22 14.82
N GLN A 174 -6.25 21.50 15.94
CA GLN A 174 -5.15 21.54 16.90
C GLN A 174 -3.90 20.91 16.28
N VAL A 175 -2.75 21.57 16.43
CA VAL A 175 -1.45 20.99 16.06
C VAL A 175 -0.80 20.41 17.31
N ILE A 176 -0.40 19.13 17.24
CA ILE A 176 0.28 18.42 18.32
C ILE A 176 1.65 17.92 17.84
N PRO A 177 2.66 17.80 18.73
CA PRO A 177 3.85 17.01 18.42
C PRO A 177 3.47 15.54 18.22
N LEU A 178 4.16 14.86 17.32
CA LEU A 178 4.00 13.42 17.18
C LEU A 178 4.58 12.72 18.43
N GLY A 179 3.85 11.72 18.93
CA GLY A 179 4.23 10.93 20.10
C GLY A 179 5.39 9.97 19.83
N HIS A 180 5.76 9.16 20.83
CA HIS A 180 6.78 8.13 20.69
C HIS A 180 6.15 6.77 20.34
N THR A 181 6.64 6.13 19.29
CA THR A 181 6.28 4.75 18.91
C THR A 181 7.35 3.79 19.43
N PRO A 182 6.99 2.74 20.20
CA PRO A 182 7.93 1.66 20.51
C PRO A 182 8.22 0.80 19.27
N ASP A 183 9.41 0.19 19.18
CA ASP A 183 9.82 -0.70 18.07
C ASP A 183 8.72 -1.72 17.71
N LYS A 184 8.22 -2.44 18.73
CA LYS A 184 7.03 -3.29 18.60
C LYS A 184 5.75 -2.48 18.87
N GLY A 185 4.97 -2.25 17.82
CA GLY A 185 3.62 -1.69 17.93
C GLY A 185 2.72 -2.52 18.84
N GLN A 186 1.86 -1.84 19.62
CA GLN A 186 0.96 -2.49 20.59
C GLN A 186 -0.30 -3.04 19.91
N HIS A 187 -0.70 -2.44 18.80
CA HIS A 187 -1.82 -2.85 17.96
C HIS A 187 -1.56 -2.41 16.52
N ASP A 188 -2.44 -2.85 15.63
CA ASP A 188 -2.38 -2.54 14.21
C ASP A 188 -3.36 -1.39 13.90
N ILE A 189 -2.87 -0.39 13.17
CA ILE A 189 -3.67 0.78 12.77
C ILE A 189 -4.36 0.43 11.46
N ALA A 190 -5.59 0.88 11.25
CA ALA A 190 -6.26 0.63 9.99
C ALA A 190 -5.50 1.26 8.81
N HIS A 191 -5.31 0.45 7.76
CA HIS A 191 -4.52 0.80 6.57
C HIS A 191 -5.19 0.24 5.30
N ASP A 192 -6.53 0.13 5.34
CA ASP A 192 -7.33 -0.27 4.18
C ASP A 192 -7.63 0.92 3.26
N TRP A 193 -8.32 0.64 2.15
CA TRP A 193 -8.72 1.65 1.17
C TRP A 193 -9.50 2.80 1.80
N THR A 194 -10.47 2.50 2.65
CA THR A 194 -11.37 3.50 3.23
C THR A 194 -10.60 4.43 4.16
N SER A 195 -9.80 3.85 5.06
CA SER A 195 -8.95 4.58 5.99
C SER A 195 -8.00 5.52 5.27
N SER A 196 -7.23 5.00 4.30
CA SER A 196 -6.23 5.77 3.56
C SER A 196 -6.84 7.00 2.87
N HIS A 197 -7.99 6.84 2.21
CA HIS A 197 -8.67 7.93 1.52
C HIS A 197 -9.37 8.91 2.48
N GLY A 198 -9.76 8.45 3.68
CA GLY A 198 -10.31 9.29 4.73
C GLY A 198 -9.25 10.15 5.43
N ASN A 199 -8.07 9.59 5.73
CA ASN A 199 -7.03 10.28 6.50
C ASN A 199 -6.34 11.40 5.72
N VAL A 200 -6.19 11.23 4.40
CA VAL A 200 -5.59 12.26 3.53
C VAL A 200 -6.45 13.53 3.49
N ASP A 201 -7.76 13.40 3.71
CA ASP A 201 -8.72 14.50 3.81
C ASP A 201 -8.61 15.54 2.69
N GLY A 202 -8.71 15.07 1.45
CA GLY A 202 -8.57 15.94 0.29
C GLY A 202 -7.21 16.65 0.21
N GLY A 203 -6.18 16.15 0.89
CA GLY A 203 -4.85 16.74 0.96
C GLY A 203 -4.58 17.58 2.20
N ARG A 204 -5.55 17.77 3.11
CA ARG A 204 -5.34 18.49 4.38
C ARG A 204 -4.51 17.70 5.39
N MET A 205 -4.54 16.36 5.32
CA MET A 205 -3.78 15.47 6.19
C MET A 205 -4.10 15.64 7.69
N ASP A 206 -5.33 15.99 8.03
CA ASP A 206 -5.78 16.36 9.38
C ASP A 206 -6.89 15.45 9.93
N ARG A 207 -7.00 14.20 9.44
CA ARG A 207 -8.02 13.24 9.89
C ARG A 207 -7.45 11.90 10.36
N PHE A 208 -6.16 11.82 10.60
CA PHE A 208 -5.53 10.60 11.13
C PHE A 208 -6.05 10.27 12.54
N ASP A 209 -6.38 11.29 13.35
CA ASP A 209 -6.96 11.13 14.69
C ASP A 209 -8.36 10.50 14.71
N LEU A 210 -9.06 10.53 13.57
CA LEU A 210 -10.37 9.93 13.41
C LEU A 210 -10.31 8.47 12.94
N GLU A 211 -9.11 7.95 12.66
CA GLU A 211 -8.93 6.60 12.15
C GLU A 211 -9.23 5.54 13.22
N ASN A 212 -9.81 4.42 12.78
CA ASN A 212 -10.00 3.29 13.65
C ASN A 212 -8.64 2.75 14.12
N MET A 213 -8.56 2.38 15.40
CA MET A 213 -7.30 1.97 16.03
C MET A 213 -6.19 3.04 15.97
N CYS A 214 -6.48 4.32 15.70
CA CYS A 214 -5.45 5.35 15.87
C CYS A 214 -4.99 5.43 17.34
N SER A 215 -5.95 5.37 18.27
CA SER A 215 -5.69 5.52 19.71
C SER A 215 -6.39 4.41 20.49
N VAL A 216 -5.62 3.58 21.17
CA VAL A 216 -6.10 2.57 22.11
C VAL A 216 -5.54 2.89 23.48
N GLY A 217 -6.41 3.23 24.43
CA GLY A 217 -5.97 3.67 25.76
C GLY A 217 -5.24 5.02 25.76
N GLY A 218 -5.41 5.85 24.72
CA GLY A 218 -4.82 7.19 24.62
C GLY A 218 -3.40 7.22 24.05
N ASP A 219 -2.92 6.12 23.47
CA ASP A 219 -1.56 6.02 22.94
C ASP A 219 -1.31 6.81 21.65
N ASN A 220 -2.36 7.14 20.89
CA ASN A 220 -2.30 7.85 19.61
C ASN A 220 -1.23 7.28 18.68
N LEU A 221 -1.16 5.95 18.55
CA LEU A 221 -0.15 5.24 17.78
C LEU A 221 -0.06 5.74 16.33
N CYS A 222 -1.17 6.14 15.71
CA CYS A 222 -1.15 6.68 14.34
C CYS A 222 -0.50 8.07 14.21
N LEU A 223 -0.33 8.78 15.34
CA LEU A 223 0.28 10.10 15.46
C LEU A 223 1.57 10.02 16.27
N SER A 224 2.41 9.01 16.00
CA SER A 224 3.65 8.78 16.74
C SER A 224 4.83 8.37 15.84
N GLN A 225 6.05 8.49 16.36
CA GLN A 225 7.31 8.26 15.66
C GLN A 225 8.33 7.51 16.51
N MET A 226 9.18 6.73 15.84
CA MET A 226 10.36 6.11 16.40
C MET A 226 11.55 7.06 16.37
N GLN A 227 12.48 6.84 17.29
CA GLN A 227 13.78 7.52 17.34
C GLN A 227 14.90 6.55 16.94
N GLN A 228 16.10 7.09 16.74
CA GLN A 228 17.30 6.29 16.47
C GLN A 228 17.51 5.18 17.52
N SER A 229 17.20 5.43 18.78
CA SER A 229 17.34 4.47 19.86
C SER A 229 16.40 3.26 19.74
N ASP A 230 15.24 3.43 19.07
CA ASP A 230 14.26 2.36 18.89
C ASP A 230 14.65 1.45 17.72
N ILE A 231 15.18 2.04 16.64
CA ILE A 231 15.54 1.35 15.39
C ILE A 231 16.96 1.67 14.92
N PRO A 232 17.99 1.39 15.75
CA PRO A 232 19.37 1.84 15.49
C PRO A 232 19.96 1.29 14.20
N ASN A 233 19.56 0.09 13.79
CA ASN A 233 20.02 -0.51 12.53
C ASN A 233 19.48 0.24 11.31
N TYR A 234 18.20 0.64 11.32
CA TYR A 234 17.60 1.40 10.21
C TYR A 234 18.24 2.78 10.05
N TRP A 235 18.49 3.47 11.17
CA TRP A 235 19.19 4.75 11.18
C TRP A 235 20.65 4.61 10.76
N SER A 236 21.34 3.55 11.19
CA SER A 236 22.71 3.27 10.73
C SER A 236 22.76 3.08 9.22
N TYR A 237 21.80 2.34 8.62
CA TYR A 237 21.73 2.22 7.17
C TYR A 237 21.48 3.57 6.48
N ALA A 238 20.56 4.39 6.99
CA ALA A 238 20.30 5.72 6.45
C ALA A 238 21.52 6.68 6.55
N GLN A 239 22.36 6.51 7.57
CA GLN A 239 23.57 7.31 7.79
C GLN A 239 24.74 6.90 6.89
N HIS A 240 24.81 5.63 6.50
CA HIS A 240 25.92 5.08 5.70
C HIS A 240 25.55 4.91 4.22
N TYR A 241 24.27 4.90 3.88
CA TYR A 241 23.75 4.70 2.53
C TYR A 241 22.72 5.78 2.17
N ALA A 242 22.00 5.57 1.07
CA ALA A 242 20.97 6.50 0.63
C ALA A 242 19.64 6.25 1.36
N LEU A 243 19.03 7.33 1.84
CA LEU A 243 17.63 7.38 2.28
C LEU A 243 16.82 8.18 1.27
N SER A 244 15.73 7.60 0.75
CA SER A 244 14.77 8.30 -0.10
C SER A 244 13.60 8.78 0.75
N ASP A 245 13.48 10.10 0.91
CA ASP A 245 12.38 10.71 1.65
C ASP A 245 11.18 11.04 0.77
N ALA A 246 11.25 10.87 -0.55
CA ALA A 246 10.16 11.13 -1.49
C ALA A 246 9.67 9.86 -2.21
N THR A 247 9.63 8.74 -1.50
CA THR A 247 9.04 7.47 -1.98
C THR A 247 7.64 7.27 -1.42
N PHE A 248 6.68 6.97 -2.29
CA PHE A 248 5.27 6.81 -1.94
C PHE A 248 4.79 5.42 -2.35
N SER A 249 3.74 4.93 -1.68
CA SER A 249 3.04 3.73 -2.14
C SER A 249 2.40 3.99 -3.52
N SER A 250 2.49 3.01 -4.41
CA SER A 250 1.83 3.07 -5.72
C SER A 250 0.30 2.94 -5.63
N ILE A 251 -0.25 2.58 -4.46
CA ILE A 251 -1.69 2.56 -4.17
C ILE A 251 -1.97 2.99 -2.73
N GLU A 252 -3.06 3.74 -2.52
CA GLU A 252 -3.58 4.14 -1.20
C GLU A 252 -4.50 3.02 -0.65
N SER A 253 -3.91 1.88 -0.29
CA SER A 253 -4.64 0.70 0.22
C SER A 253 -3.74 -0.26 1.02
N GLY A 254 -4.30 -1.40 1.42
CA GLY A 254 -3.62 -2.44 2.16
C GLY A 254 -2.57 -3.22 1.36
N SER A 255 -1.94 -4.17 2.04
CA SER A 255 -0.78 -4.92 1.56
C SER A 255 -1.01 -5.67 0.24
N TYR A 256 -2.17 -6.29 0.04
CA TYR A 256 -2.41 -7.15 -1.12
C TYR A 256 -2.19 -6.42 -2.46
N PRO A 257 -2.93 -5.35 -2.81
CA PRO A 257 -2.69 -4.63 -4.06
C PRO A 257 -1.28 -4.02 -4.15
N ALA A 258 -0.71 -3.57 -3.03
CA ALA A 258 0.66 -3.02 -3.00
C ALA A 258 1.72 -4.09 -3.36
N HIS A 259 1.55 -5.31 -2.87
CA HIS A 259 2.43 -6.44 -3.16
C HIS A 259 2.27 -6.95 -4.60
N LEU A 260 1.07 -6.89 -5.18
CA LEU A 260 0.88 -7.15 -6.61
C LEU A 260 1.63 -6.13 -7.48
N LEU A 261 1.58 -4.84 -7.11
CA LEU A 261 2.30 -3.75 -7.78
C LEU A 261 3.82 -3.99 -7.73
N LEU A 262 4.34 -4.44 -6.59
CA LEU A 262 5.77 -4.72 -6.40
C LEU A 262 6.32 -5.70 -7.44
N VAL A 263 5.58 -6.77 -7.76
CA VAL A 263 6.07 -7.82 -8.66
C VAL A 263 5.50 -7.76 -10.06
N SER A 264 4.45 -6.97 -10.34
CA SER A 264 3.84 -6.93 -11.68
C SER A 264 3.69 -5.53 -12.26
N GLY A 265 4.01 -4.48 -11.50
CA GLY A 265 3.81 -3.10 -11.91
C GLY A 265 2.35 -2.66 -12.00
N THR A 266 1.39 -3.54 -11.67
CA THR A 266 -0.04 -3.18 -11.57
C THR A 266 -0.68 -3.82 -10.33
N ASN A 267 -1.77 -3.25 -9.85
CA ASN A 267 -2.57 -3.81 -8.75
C ASN A 267 -3.59 -4.86 -9.23
N GLN A 268 -3.55 -5.26 -10.51
CA GLN A 268 -4.51 -6.20 -11.11
C GLN A 268 -5.97 -5.76 -10.89
N THR A 269 -6.22 -4.44 -10.93
CA THR A 269 -7.51 -3.78 -10.62
C THR A 269 -7.98 -3.87 -9.17
N THR A 270 -7.25 -4.56 -8.29
CA THR A 270 -7.63 -4.76 -6.90
C THR A 270 -7.43 -3.48 -6.08
N ILE A 271 -8.38 -3.21 -5.19
CA ILE A 271 -8.40 -1.97 -4.41
C ILE A 271 -8.26 -2.20 -2.91
N ASP A 272 -8.30 -3.44 -2.44
CA ASP A 272 -8.17 -3.78 -1.01
C ASP A 272 -7.79 -5.25 -0.83
N ASN A 273 -7.63 -5.67 0.42
CA ASN A 273 -7.26 -7.02 0.80
C ASN A 273 -8.39 -8.05 0.56
N PRO A 274 -8.05 -9.31 0.19
CA PRO A 274 -9.00 -10.39 0.01
C PRO A 274 -9.85 -10.71 1.24
N ARG A 275 -11.10 -11.12 1.00
CA ARG A 275 -12.05 -11.62 1.99
C ARG A 275 -12.40 -13.07 1.69
N SER A 276 -12.37 -13.90 2.73
CA SER A 276 -12.67 -15.33 2.62
C SER A 276 -13.32 -15.86 3.89
N ALA A 277 -13.90 -17.05 3.83
CA ALA A 277 -14.40 -17.74 5.00
C ALA A 277 -13.28 -18.34 5.87
N LEU A 278 -12.10 -18.54 5.28
CA LEU A 278 -10.90 -19.01 5.95
C LEU A 278 -9.86 -17.90 6.00
N SER A 279 -9.02 -17.91 7.03
CA SER A 279 -7.87 -17.02 7.08
C SER A 279 -6.83 -17.40 6.03
N GLY A 280 -6.02 -16.43 5.60
CA GLY A 280 -4.81 -16.73 4.83
C GLY A 280 -5.02 -16.90 3.31
N GLN A 281 -6.17 -16.52 2.78
CA GLN A 281 -6.61 -16.87 1.42
C GLN A 281 -6.25 -15.77 0.39
N TRP A 282 -4.97 -15.50 0.21
CA TRP A 282 -4.43 -14.43 -0.66
C TRP A 282 -3.60 -15.05 -1.79
N GLY A 283 -4.23 -15.79 -2.71
CA GLY A 283 -3.53 -16.42 -3.82
C GLY A 283 -4.34 -17.47 -4.59
N CYS A 284 -3.70 -18.12 -5.56
CA CYS A 284 -4.32 -19.08 -6.46
C CYS A 284 -4.85 -20.37 -5.82
N ASP A 285 -4.31 -20.73 -4.66
CA ASP A 285 -4.76 -21.81 -3.77
C ASP A 285 -5.83 -21.36 -2.75
N ALA A 286 -6.37 -20.15 -2.89
CA ALA A 286 -7.47 -19.72 -2.05
C ALA A 286 -8.71 -20.61 -2.23
N VAL A 287 -9.48 -20.82 -1.17
CA VAL A 287 -10.73 -21.57 -1.26
C VAL A 287 -11.76 -20.85 -2.14
N ALA A 288 -12.61 -21.63 -2.80
CA ALA A 288 -13.72 -21.13 -3.60
C ALA A 288 -14.60 -20.16 -2.78
N GLY A 289 -15.02 -19.05 -3.41
CA GLY A 289 -15.75 -17.98 -2.74
C GLY A 289 -14.87 -16.93 -2.06
N THR A 290 -13.54 -17.10 -2.07
CA THR A 290 -12.62 -16.00 -1.75
C THR A 290 -12.72 -14.92 -2.80
N ASN A 291 -12.84 -13.68 -2.36
CA ASN A 291 -13.07 -12.53 -3.22
C ASN A 291 -12.14 -11.38 -2.84
N VAL A 292 -11.67 -10.64 -3.83
CA VAL A 292 -10.89 -9.41 -3.69
C VAL A 292 -11.69 -8.29 -4.32
N PRO A 293 -11.86 -7.13 -3.67
CA PRO A 293 -12.54 -6.02 -4.30
C PRO A 293 -11.69 -5.46 -5.43
N ALA A 294 -12.32 -5.25 -6.58
CA ALA A 294 -11.66 -4.78 -7.79
C ALA A 294 -12.46 -3.67 -8.46
N MET A 295 -11.77 -2.70 -9.05
CA MET A 295 -12.36 -1.55 -9.74
C MET A 295 -11.96 -1.57 -11.21
N ASP A 296 -12.96 -1.60 -12.10
CA ASP A 296 -12.72 -1.54 -13.54
C ASP A 296 -12.45 -0.12 -14.05
N THR A 297 -12.16 0.01 -15.34
CA THR A 297 -11.89 1.30 -15.99
C THR A 297 -13.12 2.21 -16.09
N ASN A 298 -14.33 1.69 -15.83
CA ASN A 298 -15.57 2.45 -15.74
C ASN A 298 -15.90 2.84 -14.29
N TYR A 299 -14.97 2.61 -13.36
CA TYR A 299 -15.10 2.89 -11.94
C TYR A 299 -16.22 2.09 -11.27
N VAL A 300 -16.55 0.92 -11.81
CA VAL A 300 -17.46 -0.03 -11.18
C VAL A 300 -16.67 -0.96 -10.28
N VAL A 301 -17.04 -0.99 -8.99
CA VAL A 301 -16.42 -1.91 -8.04
C VAL A 301 -17.17 -3.23 -8.03
N SER A 302 -16.42 -4.30 -8.22
CA SER A 302 -16.86 -5.69 -8.24
C SER A 302 -15.96 -6.53 -7.33
N ALA A 303 -15.96 -7.84 -7.53
CA ALA A 303 -15.09 -8.77 -6.84
C ALA A 303 -14.46 -9.76 -7.84
N VAL A 304 -13.19 -10.10 -7.60
CA VAL A 304 -12.43 -11.09 -8.39
C VAL A 304 -11.80 -12.13 -7.48
N PHE A 305 -11.53 -13.32 -8.01
CA PHE A 305 -10.76 -14.33 -7.28
C PHE A 305 -9.26 -13.94 -7.27
N PRO A 306 -8.50 -14.16 -6.17
CA PRO A 306 -7.09 -13.72 -6.02
C PRO A 306 -6.09 -14.56 -6.83
N CYS A 307 -6.34 -14.79 -8.11
CA CYS A 307 -5.44 -15.51 -9.02
C CYS A 307 -5.47 -14.87 -10.41
N PHE A 308 -4.33 -14.32 -10.81
CA PHE A 308 -4.19 -13.52 -12.03
C PHE A 308 -3.25 -14.21 -13.02
N SER A 309 -3.49 -13.97 -14.31
CA SER A 309 -2.61 -14.39 -15.40
C SER A 309 -1.97 -13.14 -15.99
N ALA A 310 -0.92 -12.64 -15.34
CA ALA A 310 -0.23 -11.41 -15.73
C ALA A 310 1.28 -11.56 -15.59
N THR A 311 2.02 -10.85 -16.44
CA THR A 311 3.48 -10.84 -16.42
C THR A 311 4.00 -10.24 -15.11
N THR A 312 4.87 -10.97 -14.44
CA THR A 312 5.60 -10.56 -13.24
C THR A 312 7.06 -10.24 -13.55
N LEU A 313 7.75 -9.65 -12.57
CA LEU A 313 9.19 -9.43 -12.58
C LEU A 313 9.95 -10.75 -12.71
N GLY A 314 9.38 -11.87 -12.21
CA GLY A 314 9.95 -13.20 -12.38
C GLY A 314 9.93 -13.64 -13.84
N ASP A 315 8.78 -13.48 -14.52
CA ASP A 315 8.66 -13.82 -15.96
C ASP A 315 9.60 -12.95 -16.82
N LEU A 316 9.72 -11.66 -16.48
CA LEU A 316 10.65 -10.76 -17.17
C LEU A 316 12.11 -11.15 -16.95
N ALA A 317 12.47 -11.54 -15.72
CA ALA A 317 13.82 -12.02 -15.41
C ALA A 317 14.14 -13.30 -16.20
N ASP A 318 13.20 -14.24 -16.27
CA ASP A 318 13.36 -15.47 -17.04
C ASP A 318 13.48 -15.22 -18.54
N SER A 319 12.64 -14.35 -19.10
CA SER A 319 12.74 -13.94 -20.50
C SER A 319 14.06 -13.25 -20.83
N ALA A 320 14.67 -12.59 -19.85
CA ALA A 320 15.96 -11.90 -19.99
C ALA A 320 17.17 -12.78 -19.64
N GLY A 321 16.97 -14.02 -19.19
CA GLY A 321 18.05 -14.90 -18.70
C GLY A 321 18.71 -14.40 -17.40
N VAL A 322 18.01 -13.56 -16.63
CA VAL A 322 18.45 -13.02 -15.34
C VAL A 322 18.00 -13.96 -14.23
N SER A 323 18.92 -14.32 -13.33
CA SER A 323 18.58 -15.19 -12.21
C SER A 323 17.71 -14.45 -11.19
N TRP A 324 16.74 -15.15 -10.59
CA TRP A 324 15.91 -14.53 -9.55
C TRP A 324 15.44 -15.55 -8.51
N LYS A 325 15.17 -15.05 -7.30
CA LYS A 325 14.60 -15.79 -6.17
C LYS A 325 13.66 -14.90 -5.37
N ALA A 326 12.58 -15.49 -4.88
CA ALA A 326 11.72 -14.88 -3.87
C ALA A 326 11.86 -15.68 -2.57
N TYR A 327 12.31 -15.03 -1.50
CA TYR A 327 12.51 -15.57 -0.16
C TYR A 327 11.37 -15.13 0.73
N THR A 328 10.48 -16.06 1.05
CA THR A 328 9.19 -15.77 1.70
C THR A 328 8.71 -16.98 2.49
N SER A 329 7.69 -16.81 3.33
CA SER A 329 6.97 -17.96 3.89
C SER A 329 6.26 -18.73 2.77
N LEU A 330 6.28 -20.06 2.88
CA LEU A 330 5.73 -20.99 1.88
C LEU A 330 4.49 -21.77 2.35
N SER A 331 4.17 -21.74 3.65
CA SER A 331 2.98 -22.41 4.17
C SER A 331 2.63 -21.92 5.58
N SER A 332 1.33 -21.73 5.83
CA SER A 332 0.69 -21.58 7.15
C SER A 332 1.16 -20.47 8.10
N ASP A 333 2.28 -19.80 7.85
CA ASP A 333 2.70 -18.66 8.67
C ASP A 333 2.00 -17.36 8.25
N SER A 334 2.00 -16.38 9.15
CA SER A 334 1.56 -15.00 8.86
C SER A 334 2.19 -14.44 7.58
N GLY A 335 3.46 -14.78 7.30
CA GLY A 335 4.17 -14.33 6.09
C GLY A 335 3.57 -14.83 4.77
N TYR A 336 2.82 -15.93 4.78
CA TYR A 336 2.38 -16.61 3.54
C TYR A 336 1.39 -15.77 2.73
N ILE A 337 0.55 -14.97 3.40
CA ILE A 337 -0.40 -14.08 2.72
C ILE A 337 0.29 -12.96 1.94
N TYR A 338 1.49 -12.58 2.38
CA TYR A 338 2.23 -11.47 1.79
C TYR A 338 3.07 -11.89 0.59
N ASN A 339 3.10 -13.18 0.23
CA ASN A 339 3.81 -13.66 -0.95
C ASN A 339 3.04 -13.29 -2.23
N PRO A 340 3.48 -12.28 -3.02
CA PRO A 340 2.72 -11.83 -4.17
C PRO A 340 2.72 -12.84 -5.32
N TYR A 341 3.78 -13.65 -5.46
CA TYR A 341 3.89 -14.65 -6.53
C TYR A 341 2.82 -15.74 -6.43
N ARG A 342 2.25 -15.93 -5.23
CA ARG A 342 1.12 -16.83 -4.97
C ARG A 342 -0.15 -16.44 -5.73
N SER A 343 -0.28 -15.16 -6.08
CA SER A 343 -1.44 -14.61 -6.81
C SER A 343 -1.29 -14.64 -8.33
N PHE A 344 -0.19 -15.16 -8.88
CA PHE A 344 0.06 -15.20 -10.33
C PHE A 344 0.15 -16.65 -10.80
N SER A 345 -0.84 -17.11 -11.56
CA SER A 345 -0.97 -18.52 -11.97
C SER A 345 0.20 -18.99 -12.84
N ASN A 346 0.78 -18.10 -13.63
CA ASN A 346 1.96 -18.34 -14.46
C ASN A 346 3.24 -18.62 -13.64
N ILE A 347 3.29 -18.18 -12.38
CA ILE A 347 4.37 -18.54 -11.45
C ILE A 347 3.92 -19.68 -10.54
N PHE A 348 2.77 -19.54 -9.87
CA PHE A 348 2.27 -20.48 -8.87
C PHE A 348 2.07 -21.91 -9.41
N ASN A 349 1.59 -22.06 -10.64
CA ASN A 349 1.36 -23.36 -11.26
C ASN A 349 2.56 -23.85 -12.10
N SER A 350 3.66 -23.10 -12.13
CA SER A 350 4.86 -23.45 -12.92
C SER A 350 5.95 -24.06 -12.05
N ILE A 351 7.04 -24.49 -12.70
CA ILE A 351 8.23 -24.98 -12.02
C ILE A 351 8.91 -23.89 -11.17
N ASP A 352 8.65 -22.61 -11.45
CA ASP A 352 9.26 -21.50 -10.71
C ASP A 352 8.74 -21.40 -9.28
N TRP A 353 7.50 -21.81 -9.02
CA TRP A 353 6.96 -21.85 -7.66
C TRP A 353 7.80 -22.75 -6.74
N THR A 354 8.22 -23.92 -7.21
CA THR A 354 8.97 -24.87 -6.38
C THR A 354 10.48 -24.65 -6.45
N THR A 355 10.98 -24.01 -7.51
CA THR A 355 12.41 -23.83 -7.73
C THR A 355 12.92 -22.43 -7.44
N LYS A 356 12.09 -21.38 -7.48
CA LYS A 356 12.52 -19.97 -7.33
C LYS A 356 11.83 -19.23 -6.20
N VAL A 357 10.62 -19.62 -5.82
CA VAL A 357 9.95 -19.15 -4.60
C VAL A 357 10.32 -20.09 -3.46
N VAL A 358 11.15 -19.63 -2.53
CA VAL A 358 11.81 -20.45 -1.52
C VAL A 358 11.63 -19.87 -0.12
N SER A 359 11.86 -20.70 0.90
CA SER A 359 11.78 -20.28 2.30
C SER A 359 12.77 -19.15 2.59
N GLU A 360 12.35 -18.18 3.42
CA GLU A 360 13.23 -17.12 3.93
C GLU A 360 14.50 -17.67 4.58
N SER A 361 14.43 -18.83 5.22
CA SER A 361 15.60 -19.51 5.82
C SER A 361 16.74 -19.76 4.83
N ASN A 362 16.42 -19.95 3.54
CA ASN A 362 17.38 -20.29 2.50
C ASN A 362 18.19 -19.06 2.04
N TRP A 363 17.81 -17.86 2.47
CA TRP A 363 18.52 -16.62 2.14
C TRP A 363 19.99 -16.68 2.53
N ARG A 364 20.26 -17.11 3.78
CA ARG A 364 21.63 -17.15 4.34
C ARG A 364 22.55 -18.10 3.59
N GLU A 365 22.00 -19.17 3.02
CA GLU A 365 22.76 -20.12 2.22
C GLU A 365 23.08 -19.56 0.83
N THR A 366 22.15 -18.78 0.26
CA THR A 366 22.36 -18.15 -1.06
C THR A 366 23.39 -17.02 -0.98
N CYS A 367 23.40 -16.22 0.09
CA CYS A 367 24.35 -15.11 0.27
C CYS A 367 25.75 -15.50 0.73
N ARG A 368 26.04 -16.80 0.89
CA ARG A 368 27.40 -17.30 1.19
C ARG A 368 28.24 -17.53 -0.07
N LEU A 369 27.66 -17.31 -1.24
CA LEU A 369 28.31 -17.24 -2.54
C LEU A 369 28.56 -15.77 -2.90
#